data_AF-A0A923L0T6-F1
#
_entry.id   AF-A0A923L0T6-F1
#
_cell.length_a   1.000
_cell.length_b   1.000
_cell.length_c   1.000
_cell.angle_alpha   90.00
_cell.angle_beta   90.00
_cell.angle_gamma   90.00
#
_symmetry.space_group_name_H-M   'P 1'
#
loop_
_entity.id
_entity.type
_entity.pdbx_description
1 polymer ?
#
loop_
_entity_poly.entity_id
_entity_poly.type
_entity_poly.pdbx_seq_one_letter_code
_entity_poly.pdbx_strand_id
1 'polypeptide(L)'
;MDVCKAYSAAIMGETNRLTNKQREITERVYAIMVAFAKVGLVAIIDEVTGYQDNRNRSELQKILEKYISAELMPWTKRFPDEFYKQMFRLKKWEYKGRAKSPLVGKLTNEFVYNYLPEGVLEELRTKNPKNTSGHRRSRHHQYLADTGAKHLDNLLQQEMALMKANDDWNEFARLYKKSMGEPYQISIEETVERE
;
A
#
# COMPACT_ATOMS: atom_id res chain seq x y z
N MET A 1 17.35 14.03 29.70
CA MET A 1 17.59 15.42 29.24
C MET A 1 18.68 16.10 30.08
N ASP A 2 18.79 15.74 31.36
CA ASP A 2 19.67 16.44 32.33
C ASP A 2 21.17 16.20 32.11
N VAL A 3 21.55 15.02 31.62
CA VAL A 3 22.94 14.73 31.22
C VAL A 3 23.39 15.65 30.07
N CYS A 4 22.57 15.78 29.03
CA CYS A 4 22.83 16.65 27.88
C CYS A 4 22.93 18.13 28.29
N LYS A 5 22.05 18.58 29.21
CA LYS A 5 22.09 19.93 29.77
C LYS A 5 23.36 20.19 30.59
N ALA A 6 23.76 19.23 31.43
CA ALA A 6 24.97 19.33 32.23
C ALA A 6 26.24 19.44 31.37
N TYR A 7 26.34 18.63 30.31
CA TYR A 7 27.46 18.71 29.36
C TYR A 7 27.42 20.00 28.52
N SER A 8 26.25 20.43 28.03
CA SER A 8 26.13 21.73 27.33
C SER A 8 26.54 22.89 28.21
N ALA A 9 26.16 22.89 29.49
CA ALA A 9 26.57 23.92 30.45
C ALA A 9 28.08 23.88 30.74
N ALA A 10 28.70 22.69 30.76
CA ALA A 10 30.14 22.53 30.93
C ALA A 10 30.95 22.96 29.69
N ILE A 11 30.37 22.88 28.48
CA ILE A 11 30.97 23.44 27.25
C ILE A 11 30.85 24.97 27.22
N MET A 12 29.68 25.50 27.58
CA MET A 12 29.37 26.94 27.49
C MET A 12 29.88 27.75 28.69
N GLY A 13 30.18 27.10 29.81
CA GLY A 13 30.75 27.73 30.99
C GLY A 13 32.22 28.10 30.77
N GLU A 14 32.61 29.31 31.17
CA GLU A 14 33.94 29.90 30.98
C GLU A 14 35.10 29.14 31.68
N THR A 15 34.83 28.05 32.40
CA THR A 15 35.85 27.28 33.10
C THR A 15 36.22 26.02 32.32
N ASN A 16 37.29 26.13 31.54
CA ASN A 16 37.91 25.07 30.73
C ASN A 16 38.49 23.91 31.58
N ARG A 17 37.65 23.20 32.34
CA ARG A 17 38.01 22.13 33.30
C ARG A 17 37.59 20.72 32.86
N LEU A 18 37.31 20.53 31.58
CA LEU A 18 36.97 19.20 31.04
C LEU A 18 38.23 18.37 30.80
N THR A 19 38.28 17.16 31.35
CA THR A 19 39.33 16.17 31.03
C THR A 19 39.24 15.70 29.58
N ASN A 20 40.32 15.17 29.02
CA ASN A 20 40.35 14.66 27.63
C ASN A 20 39.25 13.63 27.35
N LYS A 21 38.98 12.73 28.29
CA LYS A 21 37.89 11.74 28.18
C LYS A 21 36.51 12.38 28.22
N GLN A 22 36.32 13.40 29.04
CA GLN A 22 35.05 14.15 29.09
C GLN A 22 34.83 14.94 27.80
N ARG A 23 35.88 15.50 27.18
CA ARG A 23 35.77 16.19 25.89
C ARG A 23 35.25 15.26 24.78
N GLU A 24 35.81 14.06 24.65
CA GLU A 24 35.36 13.09 23.65
C GLU A 24 33.89 12.66 23.87
N ILE A 25 33.49 12.44 25.13
CA ILE A 25 32.09 12.14 25.48
C ILE A 25 31.18 13.31 25.11
N THR A 26 31.65 14.53 25.36
CA THR A 26 30.91 15.77 25.13
C THR A 26 30.65 16.00 23.64
N GLU A 27 31.62 15.77 22.77
CA GLU A 27 31.46 15.85 21.32
C GLU A 27 30.41 14.86 20.80
N ARG A 28 30.42 13.62 21.31
CA ARG A 28 29.43 12.59 20.95
C ARG A 28 28.02 12.97 21.43
N VAL A 29 27.90 13.45 22.66
CA VAL A 29 26.61 13.91 23.22
C VAL A 29 26.08 15.12 22.43
N TYR A 30 26.96 16.04 22.05
CA TYR A 30 26.59 17.20 21.22
C TYR A 30 26.08 16.77 19.84
N ALA A 31 26.78 15.84 19.16
CA ALA A 31 26.31 15.31 17.88
C ALA A 31 24.91 14.68 17.98
N ILE A 32 24.66 13.92 19.05
CA ILE A 32 23.34 13.33 19.33
C ILE A 32 22.30 14.43 19.58
N MET A 33 22.62 15.45 20.38
CA MET A 33 21.73 16.60 20.61
C MET A 33 21.37 17.33 19.32
N VAL A 34 22.35 17.59 18.46
CA VAL A 34 22.13 18.24 17.16
C VAL A 34 21.25 17.38 16.26
N ALA A 35 21.46 16.06 16.23
CA ALA A 35 20.61 15.15 15.47
C ALA A 35 19.16 15.18 15.96
N PHE A 36 18.93 15.11 17.28
CA PHE A 36 17.59 15.23 17.86
C PHE A 36 16.96 16.60 17.65
N ALA A 37 17.74 17.68 17.79
CA ALA A 37 17.26 19.03 17.53
C ALA A 37 16.84 19.20 16.07
N LYS A 38 17.61 18.65 15.12
CA LYS A 38 17.24 18.64 13.70
C LYS A 38 15.95 17.89 13.45
N VAL A 39 15.80 16.67 13.98
CA VAL A 39 14.56 15.88 13.84
C VAL A 39 13.38 16.58 14.50
N GLY A 40 13.56 17.15 15.69
CA GLY A 40 12.51 17.88 16.41
C GLY A 40 12.10 19.18 15.70
N LEU A 41 13.05 19.94 15.14
CA LEU A 41 12.75 21.12 14.34
C LEU A 41 11.99 20.76 13.07
N VAL A 42 12.40 19.70 12.35
CA VAL A 42 11.67 19.20 11.19
C VAL A 42 10.25 18.79 11.58
N ALA A 43 10.07 18.07 12.68
CA ALA A 43 8.76 17.66 13.15
C ALA A 43 7.85 18.85 13.54
N ILE A 44 8.39 19.88 14.20
CA ILE A 44 7.63 21.08 14.56
C ILE A 44 7.28 21.89 13.31
N ILE A 45 8.21 22.07 12.38
CA ILE A 45 7.94 22.72 11.10
C ILE A 45 6.85 21.95 10.36
N ASP A 46 6.93 20.63 10.31
CA ASP A 46 5.92 19.77 9.68
C ASP A 46 4.54 19.91 10.36
N GLU A 47 4.47 19.94 11.70
CA GLU A 47 3.21 20.13 12.44
C GLU A 47 2.58 21.51 12.17
N VAL A 48 3.39 22.57 12.15
CA VAL A 48 2.90 23.95 11.94
C VAL A 48 2.53 24.20 10.48
N THR A 49 3.20 23.54 9.53
CA THR A 49 2.98 23.75 8.09
C THR A 49 2.09 22.68 7.43
N GLY A 50 1.88 21.54 8.09
CA GLY A 50 1.24 20.36 7.50
C GLY A 50 1.98 19.80 6.28
N TYR A 51 3.31 20.00 6.18
CA TYR A 51 4.06 19.72 4.95
C TYR A 51 4.00 18.24 4.53
N GLN A 52 4.09 17.28 5.46
CA GLN A 52 3.97 15.85 5.14
C GLN A 52 2.60 15.50 4.56
N ASP A 53 1.52 16.00 5.17
CA ASP A 53 0.16 15.74 4.70
C ASP A 53 -0.08 16.36 3.33
N ASN A 54 0.35 17.62 3.13
CA ASN A 54 0.25 18.31 1.84
C ASN A 54 1.09 17.62 0.75
N ARG A 55 2.28 17.14 1.08
CA ARG A 55 3.14 16.38 0.18
C ARG A 55 2.52 15.04 -0.19
N ASN A 56 2.05 14.27 0.79
CA ASN A 56 1.40 12.98 0.57
C ASN A 56 0.13 13.14 -0.28
N ARG A 57 -0.66 14.19 0.00
CA ARG A 57 -1.83 14.54 -0.80
C ARG A 57 -1.45 14.89 -2.24
N SER A 58 -0.37 15.65 -2.43
CA SER A 58 0.15 15.99 -3.77
C SER A 58 0.63 14.77 -4.55
N GLU A 59 1.37 13.87 -3.91
CA GLU A 59 1.83 12.63 -4.55
C GLU A 59 0.67 11.68 -4.88
N LEU A 60 -0.28 11.52 -3.95
CA LEU A 60 -1.50 10.75 -4.21
C LEU A 60 -2.28 11.33 -5.38
N GLN A 61 -2.46 12.65 -5.42
CA GLN A 61 -3.17 13.33 -6.50
C GLN A 61 -2.51 13.06 -7.86
N LYS A 62 -1.18 13.10 -7.95
CA LYS A 62 -0.43 12.74 -9.19
C LYS A 62 -0.66 11.28 -9.60
N ILE A 63 -0.72 10.35 -8.65
CA ILE A 63 -1.04 8.95 -8.92
C ILE A 63 -2.46 8.84 -9.47
N LEU A 64 -3.44 9.45 -8.80
CA LEU A 64 -4.84 9.41 -9.22
C LEU A 64 -5.03 10.00 -10.62
N GLU A 65 -4.41 11.15 -10.92
CA GLU A 65 -4.45 11.78 -12.25
C GLU A 65 -3.91 10.86 -13.35
N LYS A 66 -2.88 10.06 -13.06
CA LYS A 66 -2.31 9.12 -14.01
C LYS A 66 -3.16 7.85 -14.19
N TYR A 67 -3.85 7.42 -13.14
CA TYR A 67 -4.58 6.15 -13.10
C TYR A 67 -6.07 6.27 -13.43
N ILE A 68 -6.67 7.42 -13.14
CA ILE A 68 -8.10 7.65 -13.25
C ILE A 68 -8.37 8.59 -14.42
N SER A 69 -9.23 8.16 -15.33
CA SER A 69 -9.68 9.00 -16.44
C SER A 69 -10.58 10.13 -15.93
N ALA A 70 -10.46 11.30 -16.55
CA ALA A 70 -11.37 12.43 -16.33
C ALA A 70 -12.80 12.07 -16.77
N GLU A 71 -12.91 11.36 -17.90
CA GLU A 71 -14.17 10.95 -18.52
C GLU A 71 -14.38 9.44 -18.45
N LEU A 72 -15.63 9.01 -18.60
CA LEU A 72 -15.98 7.59 -18.67
C LEU A 72 -15.53 7.00 -20.01
N MET A 73 -14.59 6.06 -19.97
CA MET A 73 -14.10 5.37 -21.15
C MET A 73 -15.18 4.44 -21.75
N PRO A 74 -15.20 4.22 -23.06
CA PRO A 74 -16.05 3.23 -23.70
C PRO A 74 -15.90 1.86 -23.05
N TRP A 75 -17.00 1.10 -22.99
CA TRP A 75 -16.97 -0.24 -22.43
C TRP A 75 -16.09 -1.16 -23.28
N THR A 76 -15.02 -1.66 -22.67
CA THR A 76 -14.16 -2.72 -23.22
C THR A 76 -14.10 -3.88 -22.24
N LYS A 77 -14.20 -5.12 -22.74
CA LYS A 77 -14.09 -6.32 -21.90
C LYS A 77 -12.65 -6.45 -21.37
N ARG A 78 -12.45 -6.14 -20.09
CA ARG A 78 -11.13 -6.29 -19.41
C ARG A 78 -10.97 -7.59 -18.64
N PHE A 79 -12.03 -8.01 -17.97
CA PHE A 79 -12.01 -9.28 -17.24
C PHE A 79 -12.41 -10.41 -18.21
N PRO A 80 -11.48 -11.29 -18.63
CA PRO A 80 -11.83 -12.43 -19.46
C PRO A 80 -12.71 -13.40 -18.70
N ASP A 81 -13.52 -14.21 -19.40
CA ASP A 81 -14.38 -15.19 -18.72
C ASP A 81 -13.55 -16.25 -17.98
N GLU A 82 -12.36 -16.56 -18.51
CA GLU A 82 -11.38 -17.47 -17.92
C GLU A 82 -10.97 -17.07 -16.50
N PHE A 83 -10.79 -15.77 -16.24
CA PHE A 83 -10.50 -15.26 -14.89
C PHE A 83 -11.54 -15.76 -13.88
N TYR A 84 -12.82 -15.60 -14.22
CA TYR A 84 -13.90 -16.03 -13.34
C TYR A 84 -14.09 -17.53 -13.31
N LYS A 85 -13.83 -18.25 -14.41
CA LYS A 85 -13.84 -19.71 -14.41
C LYS A 85 -12.81 -20.28 -13.45
N GLN A 86 -11.58 -19.73 -13.45
CA GLN A 86 -10.52 -20.15 -12.54
C GLN A 86 -10.85 -19.83 -11.08
N MET A 87 -11.37 -18.63 -10.80
CA MET A 87 -11.84 -18.28 -9.44
C MET A 87 -12.92 -19.24 -8.95
N PHE A 88 -13.91 -19.56 -9.79
CA PHE A 88 -15.00 -20.48 -9.43
C PHE A 88 -14.50 -21.93 -9.24
N ARG A 89 -13.53 -22.36 -10.06
CA ARG A 89 -12.86 -23.66 -9.94
C ARG A 89 -12.23 -23.82 -8.56
N LEU A 90 -11.37 -22.87 -8.16
CA LEU A 90 -10.70 -22.90 -6.85
C LEU A 90 -11.68 -22.80 -5.69
N LYS A 91 -12.75 -22.02 -5.85
CA LYS A 91 -13.83 -21.91 -4.85
C LYS A 91 -14.79 -23.10 -4.82
N LYS A 92 -14.68 -24.06 -5.74
CA LYS A 92 -15.61 -25.18 -5.92
C LYS A 92 -17.06 -24.71 -6.12
N TRP A 93 -17.23 -23.61 -6.87
CA TRP A 93 -18.53 -23.04 -7.22
C TRP A 93 -18.93 -23.37 -8.66
N GLU A 94 -20.23 -23.47 -8.92
CA GLU A 94 -20.76 -23.67 -10.26
C GLU A 94 -20.72 -22.36 -11.08
N TYR A 95 -20.07 -22.37 -12.24
CA TYR A 95 -19.98 -21.21 -13.12
C TYR A 95 -21.18 -21.12 -14.07
N LYS A 96 -22.14 -20.24 -13.75
CA LYS A 96 -23.39 -20.02 -14.53
C LYS A 96 -23.27 -18.90 -15.58
N GLY A 97 -22.06 -18.50 -15.96
CA GLY A 97 -21.83 -17.47 -16.97
C GLY A 97 -21.86 -16.03 -16.41
N ARG A 98 -22.75 -15.18 -16.93
CA ARG A 98 -22.72 -13.72 -16.71
C ARG A 98 -23.13 -13.29 -15.30
N ALA A 99 -24.12 -13.95 -14.71
CA ALA A 99 -24.61 -13.63 -13.37
C ALA A 99 -23.59 -14.09 -12.32
N LYS A 100 -23.14 -13.16 -11.48
CA LYS A 100 -22.16 -13.41 -10.43
C LYS A 100 -22.71 -12.93 -9.11
N SER A 101 -22.46 -13.69 -8.05
CA SER A 101 -22.87 -13.29 -6.71
C SER A 101 -22.10 -12.03 -6.26
N PRO A 102 -22.65 -11.24 -5.34
CA PRO A 102 -21.94 -10.10 -4.74
C PRO A 102 -20.58 -10.48 -4.13
N LEU A 103 -20.42 -11.72 -3.69
CA LEU A 103 -19.16 -12.25 -3.15
C LEU A 103 -18.04 -12.25 -4.19
N VAL A 104 -18.34 -12.56 -5.46
CA VAL A 104 -17.36 -12.49 -6.56
C VAL A 104 -16.87 -11.05 -6.76
N GLY A 105 -17.75 -10.07 -6.61
CA GLY A 105 -17.39 -8.66 -6.65
C GLY A 105 -16.48 -8.24 -5.49
N LYS A 106 -16.72 -8.79 -4.28
CA LYS A 106 -15.84 -8.59 -3.12
C LYS A 106 -14.45 -9.18 -3.37
N LEU A 107 -14.37 -10.42 -3.87
CA LEU A 107 -13.10 -11.06 -4.21
C LEU A 107 -12.36 -10.31 -5.32
N THR A 108 -13.07 -9.81 -6.34
CA THR A 108 -12.45 -9.00 -7.40
C THR A 108 -11.86 -7.71 -6.82
N ASN A 109 -12.49 -7.09 -5.82
CA ASN A 109 -11.90 -5.93 -5.15
C ASN A 109 -10.67 -6.34 -4.32
N GLU A 110 -10.78 -7.43 -3.56
CA GLU A 110 -9.70 -7.92 -2.69
C GLU A 110 -8.44 -8.32 -3.48
N PHE A 111 -8.59 -9.08 -4.55
CA PHE A 111 -7.47 -9.68 -5.27
C PHE A 111 -7.00 -8.88 -6.49
N VAL A 112 -7.78 -7.89 -6.95
CA VAL A 112 -7.41 -7.07 -8.10
C VAL A 112 -7.32 -5.61 -7.72
N TYR A 113 -8.44 -4.97 -7.39
CA TYR A 113 -8.45 -3.51 -7.25
C TYR A 113 -7.67 -3.00 -6.03
N ASN A 114 -7.56 -3.78 -4.95
CA ASN A 114 -6.77 -3.42 -3.77
C ASN A 114 -5.25 -3.40 -4.05
N TYR A 115 -4.79 -4.06 -5.12
CA TYR A 115 -3.38 -4.04 -5.52
C TYR A 115 -3.06 -2.97 -6.56
N LEU A 116 -4.04 -2.16 -6.95
CA LEU A 116 -3.74 -0.88 -7.59
C LEU A 116 -3.12 0.07 -6.54
N PRO A 117 -2.41 1.13 -6.97
CA PRO A 117 -1.84 2.10 -6.04
C PRO A 117 -2.86 2.64 -5.04
N GLU A 118 -2.36 3.05 -3.87
CA GLU A 118 -3.18 3.58 -2.79
C GLU A 118 -4.14 4.68 -3.27
N GLY A 119 -5.36 4.67 -2.73
CA GLY A 119 -6.42 5.63 -3.05
C GLY A 119 -7.13 5.41 -4.39
N VAL A 120 -6.58 4.62 -5.33
CA VAL A 120 -7.21 4.38 -6.65
C VAL A 120 -8.58 3.73 -6.51
N LEU A 121 -8.73 2.69 -5.68
CA LEU A 121 -10.03 2.03 -5.48
C LEU A 121 -11.05 2.95 -4.80
N GLU A 122 -10.62 3.78 -3.84
CA GLU A 122 -11.54 4.72 -3.18
C GLU A 122 -12.00 5.80 -4.15
N GLU A 123 -11.10 6.35 -4.98
CA GLU A 123 -11.46 7.29 -6.04
C GLU A 123 -12.43 6.66 -7.06
N LEU A 124 -12.19 5.39 -7.44
CA LEU A 124 -13.10 4.64 -8.30
C LEU A 124 -14.50 4.44 -7.67
N ARG A 125 -14.58 4.31 -6.35
CA ARG A 125 -15.87 4.21 -5.62
C ARG A 125 -16.58 5.55 -5.55
N THR A 126 -15.85 6.64 -5.38
CA THR A 126 -16.36 8.01 -5.40
C THR A 126 -16.91 8.36 -6.79
N LYS A 127 -16.17 8.08 -7.86
CA LYS A 127 -16.62 8.31 -9.25
C LYS A 127 -17.74 7.39 -9.71
N ASN A 128 -17.83 6.20 -9.13
CA ASN A 128 -18.83 5.19 -9.49
C ASN A 128 -19.56 4.69 -8.23
N PRO A 129 -20.39 5.55 -7.61
CA PRO A 129 -21.08 5.22 -6.39
C PRO A 129 -22.16 4.17 -6.63
N LYS A 130 -22.53 3.45 -5.57
CA LYS A 130 -23.70 2.58 -5.61
C LYS A 130 -24.97 3.43 -5.55
N ASN A 131 -25.98 3.05 -6.31
CA ASN A 131 -27.32 3.60 -6.20
C ASN A 131 -28.05 3.05 -4.96
N THR A 132 -29.27 3.51 -4.72
CA THR A 132 -30.15 3.07 -3.62
C THR A 132 -30.38 1.55 -3.61
N SER A 133 -30.36 0.91 -4.77
CA SER A 133 -30.48 -0.55 -4.93
C SER A 133 -29.15 -1.31 -4.81
N GLY A 134 -28.05 -0.65 -4.44
CA GLY A 134 -26.73 -1.26 -4.25
C GLY A 134 -25.93 -1.53 -5.54
N HIS A 135 -26.46 -1.14 -6.71
CA HIS A 135 -25.84 -1.34 -8.02
C HIS A 135 -25.06 -0.12 -8.48
N ARG A 136 -24.05 -0.32 -9.32
CA ARG A 136 -23.28 0.76 -9.94
C ARG A 136 -23.75 0.96 -11.37
N ARG A 137 -23.80 2.23 -11.81
CA ARG A 137 -24.19 2.59 -13.18
C ARG A 137 -23.19 2.06 -14.21
N SER A 138 -21.91 2.16 -13.89
CA SER A 138 -20.81 1.76 -14.77
C SER A 138 -19.91 0.73 -14.09
N ARG A 139 -18.92 0.20 -14.82
CA ARG A 139 -17.87 -0.68 -14.26
C ARG A 139 -16.66 0.16 -13.87
N HIS A 140 -15.99 -0.18 -12.76
CA HIS A 140 -14.81 0.58 -12.30
C HIS A 140 -13.71 0.69 -13.36
N HIS A 141 -13.46 -0.38 -14.12
CA HIS A 141 -12.44 -0.36 -15.19
C HIS A 141 -12.72 0.64 -16.33
N GLN A 142 -13.92 1.21 -16.45
CA GLN A 142 -14.23 2.27 -17.42
C GLN A 142 -13.76 3.65 -16.94
N TYR A 143 -13.40 3.81 -15.66
CA TYR A 143 -12.85 5.04 -15.11
C TYR A 143 -11.32 5.01 -15.02
N LEU A 144 -10.68 3.96 -15.52
CA LEU A 144 -9.23 3.87 -15.55
C LEU A 144 -8.69 4.54 -16.82
N ALA A 145 -7.70 5.41 -16.65
CA ALA A 145 -6.86 5.88 -17.73
C ALA A 145 -5.95 4.75 -18.23
N ASP A 146 -5.27 4.94 -19.37
CA ASP A 146 -4.43 3.90 -20.00
C ASP A 146 -3.40 3.28 -19.07
N THR A 147 -2.81 4.07 -18.15
CA THR A 147 -1.88 3.55 -17.15
C THR A 147 -2.58 2.59 -16.19
N GLY A 148 -3.71 3.00 -15.60
CA GLY A 148 -4.45 2.18 -14.65
C GLY A 148 -5.03 0.93 -15.31
N ALA A 149 -5.47 1.07 -16.56
CA ALA A 149 -5.90 -0.02 -17.43
C ALA A 149 -4.80 -1.06 -17.66
N LYS A 150 -3.59 -0.65 -18.06
CA LYS A 150 -2.45 -1.55 -18.29
C LYS A 150 -2.02 -2.24 -16.99
N HIS A 151 -2.01 -1.51 -15.88
CA HIS A 151 -1.71 -2.10 -14.58
C HIS A 151 -2.76 -3.15 -14.20
N LEU A 152 -4.06 -2.84 -14.35
CA LEU A 152 -5.14 -3.80 -14.13
C LEU A 152 -4.96 -5.07 -14.96
N ASP A 153 -4.61 -4.95 -16.25
CA ASP A 153 -4.38 -6.10 -17.13
C ASP A 153 -3.21 -6.97 -16.63
N ASN A 154 -2.13 -6.36 -16.14
CA ASN A 154 -0.99 -7.08 -15.57
C ASN A 154 -1.37 -7.84 -14.28
N LEU A 155 -2.17 -7.23 -13.40
CA LEU A 155 -2.68 -7.88 -12.18
C LEU A 155 -3.51 -9.11 -12.54
N LEU A 156 -4.41 -8.97 -13.52
CA LEU A 156 -5.23 -10.08 -14.00
C LEU A 156 -4.39 -11.22 -14.56
N GLN A 157 -3.32 -10.93 -15.30
CA GLN A 157 -2.43 -11.96 -15.84
C GLN A 157 -1.70 -12.72 -14.73
N GLN A 158 -1.16 -12.01 -13.73
CA GLN A 158 -0.48 -12.62 -12.58
C GLN A 158 -1.42 -13.48 -11.75
N GLU A 159 -2.61 -12.97 -11.43
CA GLU A 159 -3.63 -13.69 -10.68
C GLU A 159 -4.07 -14.94 -11.46
N MET A 160 -4.36 -14.81 -12.76
CA MET A 160 -4.74 -15.95 -13.60
C MET A 160 -3.64 -17.02 -13.70
N ALA A 161 -2.37 -16.62 -13.79
CA ALA A 161 -1.25 -17.56 -13.85
C ALA A 161 -1.18 -18.38 -12.56
N LEU A 162 -1.26 -17.72 -11.40
CA LEU A 162 -1.26 -18.40 -10.10
C LEU A 162 -2.52 -19.23 -9.89
N MET A 163 -3.69 -18.73 -10.28
CA MET A 163 -4.92 -19.53 -10.20
C MET A 163 -4.84 -20.80 -11.02
N LYS A 164 -4.17 -20.79 -12.19
CA LYS A 164 -3.99 -21.99 -13.04
C LYS A 164 -2.97 -22.97 -12.46
N ALA A 165 -1.97 -22.47 -11.74
CA ALA A 165 -0.89 -23.28 -11.18
C ALA A 165 -1.27 -24.00 -9.86
N ASN A 166 -2.41 -23.66 -9.27
CA ASN A 166 -2.86 -24.18 -7.98
C ASN A 166 -4.23 -24.85 -8.10
N ASP A 167 -4.54 -25.81 -7.23
CA ASP A 167 -5.86 -26.45 -7.17
C ASP A 167 -6.66 -26.07 -5.91
N ASP A 168 -5.98 -25.53 -4.89
CA ASP A 168 -6.60 -25.07 -3.65
C ASP A 168 -6.65 -23.53 -3.57
N TRP A 169 -7.77 -23.01 -3.05
CA TRP A 169 -7.99 -21.56 -2.91
C TRP A 169 -7.05 -20.93 -1.90
N ASN A 170 -6.79 -21.59 -0.76
CA ASN A 170 -5.98 -21.02 0.31
C ASN A 170 -4.51 -20.96 -0.12
N GLU A 171 -4.02 -22.01 -0.79
CA GLU A 171 -2.68 -22.02 -1.35
C GLU A 171 -2.50 -20.92 -2.41
N PHE A 172 -3.43 -20.82 -3.37
CA PHE A 172 -3.45 -19.73 -4.34
C PHE A 172 -3.41 -18.36 -3.65
N ALA A 173 -4.32 -18.11 -2.72
CA ALA A 173 -4.45 -16.80 -2.07
C ALA A 173 -3.19 -16.44 -1.30
N ARG A 174 -2.57 -17.43 -0.64
CA ARG A 174 -1.30 -17.28 0.08
C ARG A 174 -0.15 -16.92 -0.85
N LEU A 175 0.03 -17.66 -1.94
CA LEU A 175 1.11 -17.41 -2.92
C LEU A 175 0.91 -16.08 -3.63
N TYR A 176 -0.32 -15.73 -3.96
CA TYR A 176 -0.63 -14.45 -4.57
C TYR A 176 -0.29 -13.29 -3.64
N LYS A 177 -0.80 -13.28 -2.40
CA LYS A 177 -0.48 -12.24 -1.40
C LYS A 177 1.02 -12.08 -1.19
N LYS A 178 1.76 -13.20 -1.11
CA LYS A 178 3.22 -13.20 -1.04
C LYS A 178 3.86 -12.56 -2.27
N SER A 179 3.39 -12.88 -3.48
CA SER A 179 3.90 -12.29 -4.72
C SER A 179 3.66 -10.78 -4.82
N MET A 180 2.60 -10.30 -4.16
CA MET A 180 2.25 -8.88 -4.09
C MET A 180 2.97 -8.13 -2.96
N GLY A 181 3.81 -8.81 -2.17
CA GLY A 181 4.61 -8.20 -1.11
C GLY A 181 3.88 -7.97 0.22
N GLU A 182 2.73 -8.61 0.46
CA GLU A 182 2.08 -8.54 1.77
C GLU A 182 2.94 -9.25 2.84
N PRO A 183 3.11 -8.65 4.04
CA PRO A 183 3.86 -9.28 5.13
C PRO A 183 3.18 -10.59 5.54
N TYR A 184 3.94 -11.68 5.47
CA TYR A 184 3.45 -13.04 5.71
C TYR A 184 4.10 -13.65 6.96
N GLN A 185 3.27 -14.29 7.78
CA GLN A 185 3.70 -15.09 8.91
C GLN A 185 3.72 -16.55 8.48
N ILE A 186 4.90 -17.17 8.43
CA ILE A 186 5.07 -18.58 8.08
C ILE A 186 4.44 -19.41 9.20
N SER A 187 3.55 -20.37 8.85
CA SER A 187 3.09 -21.35 9.84
C SER A 187 4.29 -22.22 10.23
N ILE A 188 4.46 -22.46 11.54
CA ILE A 188 5.65 -23.14 12.10
C ILE A 188 5.88 -24.52 11.44
N GLU A 189 4.82 -25.16 10.94
CA GLU A 189 4.84 -26.43 10.21
C GLU A 189 5.73 -26.39 8.94
N GLU A 190 5.76 -25.28 8.18
CA GLU A 190 6.57 -25.17 6.95
C GLU A 190 8.09 -25.06 7.24
N THR A 191 8.48 -24.79 8.49
CA THR A 191 9.89 -24.68 8.89
C THR A 191 10.48 -26.05 9.22
N VAL A 192 9.64 -26.98 9.71
CA VAL A 192 10.07 -28.30 10.18
C VAL A 192 10.35 -29.28 9.03
N GLU A 193 9.77 -29.06 7.84
CA GLU A 193 10.02 -29.89 6.65
C GLU A 193 11.27 -29.48 5.84
N ARG A 194 12.01 -28.44 6.28
CA ARG A 194 13.23 -27.94 5.61
C ARG A 194 14.52 -28.22 6.38
N GLU A 195 14.45 -28.99 7.45
CA GLU A 195 15.60 -29.52 8.22
C GLU A 195 15.65 -31.05 8.11
#